data_AF-A0A6L3IUM2-F1
#
_entry.id   AF-A0A6L3IUM2-F1
#
_cell.length_a   1.000
_cell.length_b   1.000
_cell.length_c   1.000
_cell.angle_alpha   90.00
_cell.angle_beta   90.00
_cell.angle_gamma   90.00
#
_symmetry.space_group_name_H-M   'P 1'
#
loop_
_entity.id
_entity.type
_entity.pdbx_description
1 polymer ?
#
loop_
_entity_poly.entity_id
_entity_poly.type
_entity_poly.pdbx_seq_one_letter_code
_entity_poly.pdbx_strand_id
1 'polypeptide(L)'
;MNVQEQIKEWCKDGRFLLYANERMRKEITEVPENHVVTPEYEALDEGFEYDDRYAAPLAAYLTYRLQMAKLQKKAKVRKRGIWWVFVQVMTLGHYVHVFSDEFGALAAELQETVMPMLHDEYVMMLNGKRQ
;
A
#
# COMPACT_ATOMS: atom_id res chain seq x y z
N MET A 1 -0.67 -21.69 7.82
CA MET A 1 -1.28 -21.00 6.66
C MET A 1 -0.40 -19.82 6.33
N ASN A 2 0.11 -19.75 5.11
CA ASN A 2 0.87 -18.58 4.64
C ASN A 2 -0.07 -17.36 4.57
N VAL A 3 0.46 -16.14 4.66
CA VAL A 3 -0.32 -14.90 4.60
C VAL A 3 -1.14 -14.81 3.30
N GLN A 4 -0.60 -15.31 2.19
CA GLN A 4 -1.32 -15.38 0.92
C GLN A 4 -2.56 -16.28 0.96
N GLU A 5 -2.49 -17.39 1.68
CA GLU A 5 -3.63 -18.30 1.88
C GLU A 5 -4.67 -17.64 2.79
N GLN A 6 -4.24 -16.94 3.85
CA GLN A 6 -5.12 -16.14 4.70
C GLN A 6 -5.87 -15.08 3.91
N ILE A 7 -5.16 -14.32 3.07
CA ILE A 7 -5.76 -13.30 2.22
C ILE A 7 -6.81 -13.92 1.29
N LYS A 8 -6.52 -15.06 0.67
CA LYS A 8 -7.50 -15.77 -0.17
C LYS A 8 -8.75 -16.18 0.60
N GLU A 9 -8.60 -16.67 1.83
CA GLU A 9 -9.75 -17.02 2.67
C GLU A 9 -10.56 -15.78 3.08
N TRP A 10 -9.92 -14.70 3.51
CA TRP A 10 -10.61 -13.46 3.88
C TRP A 10 -11.36 -12.85 2.70
N CYS A 11 -10.77 -12.88 1.50
CA CYS A 11 -11.40 -12.38 0.29
C CYS A 11 -12.64 -13.18 -0.15
N LYS A 12 -12.93 -14.36 0.44
CA LYS A 12 -14.21 -15.04 0.22
C LYS A 12 -15.36 -14.38 0.97
N ASP A 13 -15.09 -13.59 2.01
CA ASP A 13 -16.10 -12.80 2.72
C ASP A 13 -16.38 -11.50 1.97
N GLY A 14 -17.54 -11.43 1.33
CA GLY A 14 -18.00 -10.23 0.61
C GLY A 14 -18.15 -8.99 1.50
N ARG A 15 -18.42 -9.14 2.80
CA ARG A 15 -18.50 -8.00 3.74
C ARG A 15 -17.11 -7.44 4.03
N PHE A 16 -16.13 -8.31 4.21
CA PHE A 16 -14.74 -7.89 4.33
C PHE A 16 -14.25 -7.21 3.05
N LEU A 17 -14.53 -7.76 1.86
CA LEU A 17 -14.16 -7.11 0.59
C LEU A 17 -14.76 -5.72 0.44
N LEU A 18 -16.06 -5.55 0.75
CA LEU A 18 -16.69 -4.24 0.70
C LEU A 18 -16.03 -3.25 1.67
N TYR A 19 -15.74 -3.70 2.89
CA TYR A 19 -15.03 -2.90 3.88
C TYR A 19 -13.64 -2.50 3.41
N ALA A 20 -12.84 -3.47 2.94
CA ALA A 20 -11.47 -3.27 2.46
C ALA A 20 -11.44 -2.28 1.30
N ASN A 21 -12.31 -2.44 0.31
CA ASN A 21 -12.41 -1.54 -0.83
C ASN A 21 -12.76 -0.11 -0.41
N GLU A 22 -13.76 0.06 0.45
CA GLU A 22 -14.13 1.39 0.93
C GLU A 22 -13.02 2.03 1.77
N ARG A 23 -12.35 1.23 2.60
CA ARG A 23 -11.24 1.67 3.45
C ARG A 23 -10.04 2.12 2.63
N MET A 24 -9.70 1.39 1.57
CA MET A 24 -8.66 1.75 0.61
C MET A 24 -9.05 2.99 -0.21
N ARG A 25 -10.30 3.04 -0.71
CA ARG A 25 -10.83 4.21 -1.43
C ARG A 25 -10.68 5.48 -0.61
N LYS A 26 -11.02 5.45 0.68
CA LYS A 26 -10.85 6.61 1.58
C LYS A 26 -9.40 7.08 1.70
N GLU A 27 -8.43 6.19 1.75
CA GLU A 27 -7.00 6.58 1.80
C GLU A 27 -6.56 7.23 0.50
N ILE A 28 -7.12 6.80 -0.64
CA ILE A 28 -6.85 7.38 -1.95
C ILE A 28 -7.55 8.73 -2.12
N THR A 29 -8.81 8.89 -1.68
CA THR A 29 -9.63 10.06 -2.06
C THR A 29 -9.83 11.08 -0.95
N GLU A 30 -9.72 10.69 0.32
CA GLU A 30 -10.16 11.51 1.47
C GLU A 30 -9.01 11.86 2.44
N VAL A 31 -7.82 11.28 2.27
CA VAL A 31 -6.66 11.54 3.15
C VAL A 31 -5.59 12.34 2.41
N PRO A 32 -5.55 13.68 2.55
CA PRO A 32 -4.63 14.53 1.80
C PRO A 32 -3.15 14.27 2.15
N GLU A 33 -2.84 13.84 3.37
CA GLU A 33 -1.47 13.56 3.80
C GLU A 33 -0.81 12.43 3.00
N ASN A 34 -1.59 11.54 2.39
CA ASN A 34 -1.04 10.50 1.53
C ASN A 34 -0.60 11.03 0.16
N HIS A 35 -1.05 12.21 -0.24
CA HIS A 35 -0.71 12.84 -1.53
C HIS A 35 0.45 13.83 -1.42
N VAL A 36 0.88 14.14 -0.19
CA VAL A 36 2.09 14.93 0.02
C VAL A 36 3.29 14.04 -0.26
N VAL A 37 3.93 14.27 -1.40
CA VAL A 37 5.12 13.54 -1.82
C VAL A 37 6.39 14.17 -1.24
N THR A 38 7.43 13.35 -1.08
CA THR A 38 8.75 13.88 -0.68
C THR A 38 9.50 14.32 -1.94
N PRO A 39 10.45 15.28 -1.83
CA PRO A 39 11.22 15.73 -2.99
C PRO A 39 11.94 14.59 -3.73
N GLU A 40 12.39 13.56 -3.01
CA GLU A 40 13.04 12.39 -3.63
C GLU A 40 12.06 11.52 -4.41
N TYR A 41 10.81 11.41 -3.98
CA TYR A 41 9.79 10.70 -4.75
C TYR A 41 9.44 11.48 -6.00
N GLU A 42 9.18 12.79 -5.86
CA GLU A 42 8.83 13.68 -6.96
C GLU A 42 9.90 13.65 -8.06
N ALA A 43 11.18 13.77 -7.71
CA ALA A 43 12.27 13.69 -8.68
C ALA A 43 12.36 12.33 -9.42
N LEU A 44 12.01 11.22 -8.75
CA LEU A 44 11.99 9.90 -9.38
C LEU A 44 10.76 9.70 -10.26
N ASP A 45 9.61 10.20 -9.83
CA ASP A 45 8.33 10.13 -10.55
C ASP A 45 8.37 11.01 -11.81
N GLU A 46 8.88 12.24 -11.71
CA GLU A 46 9.14 13.11 -12.86
C GLU A 46 10.15 12.49 -13.83
N GLY A 47 11.24 11.90 -13.31
CA GLY A 47 12.21 11.19 -14.15
C GLY A 47 11.56 10.02 -14.91
N PHE A 48 10.66 9.30 -14.25
CA PHE A 48 9.93 8.18 -14.83
C PHE A 48 8.89 8.61 -15.89
N GLU A 49 8.31 9.80 -15.78
CA GLU A 49 7.41 10.35 -16.81
C GLU A 49 8.08 10.42 -18.20
N TYR A 50 9.40 10.64 -18.25
CA TYR A 50 10.15 10.82 -19.50
C TYR A 50 11.12 9.68 -19.82
N ASP A 51 11.48 8.83 -18.86
CA ASP A 51 12.50 7.79 -19.01
C ASP A 51 12.19 6.54 -18.17
N ASP A 52 11.78 5.47 -18.85
CA ASP A 52 11.44 4.17 -18.26
C ASP A 52 12.56 3.58 -17.39
N ARG A 53 13.82 3.99 -17.57
CA ARG A 53 14.93 3.56 -16.71
C ARG A 53 14.74 3.97 -15.25
N TYR A 54 13.85 4.93 -14.97
CA TYR A 54 13.47 5.32 -13.62
C TYR A 54 12.47 4.38 -12.95
N ALA A 55 11.89 3.40 -13.65
CA ALA A 55 11.03 2.38 -13.06
C ALA A 55 11.73 1.64 -11.90
N ALA A 56 12.96 1.16 -12.14
CA ALA A 56 13.75 0.44 -11.15
C ALA A 56 14.09 1.29 -9.89
N PRO A 57 14.65 2.51 -10.00
CA PRO A 57 14.91 3.33 -8.83
C PRO A 57 13.63 3.81 -8.12
N LEU A 58 12.53 4.08 -8.83
CA LEU A 58 11.25 4.40 -8.23
C LEU A 58 10.67 3.22 -7.42
N ALA A 59 10.70 2.01 -7.98
CA ALA A 59 10.30 0.79 -7.29
C ALA A 59 11.18 0.51 -6.06
N ALA A 60 12.50 0.68 -6.19
CA ALA A 60 13.45 0.53 -5.08
C ALA A 60 13.18 1.55 -3.96
N TYR A 61 12.89 2.80 -4.32
CA TYR A 61 12.54 3.85 -3.36
C TYR A 61 11.27 3.53 -2.58
N LEU A 62 10.19 3.14 -3.28
CA LEU A 62 8.93 2.76 -2.62
C LEU A 62 9.07 1.51 -1.75
N THR A 63 9.89 0.54 -2.18
CA THR A 63 10.24 -0.64 -1.38
C THR A 63 10.96 -0.23 -0.10
N TYR A 64 11.96 0.64 -0.19
CA TYR A 64 12.66 1.19 0.97
C TYR A 64 11.68 1.89 1.93
N ARG A 65 10.78 2.73 1.40
CA ARG A 65 9.77 3.45 2.21
C ARG A 65 8.83 2.48 2.91
N LEU A 66 8.43 1.39 2.26
CA LEU A 66 7.60 0.34 2.87
C LEU A 66 8.33 -0.33 4.05
N GLN A 67 9.59 -0.72 3.87
CA GLN A 67 10.38 -1.31 4.96
C GLN A 67 10.56 -0.34 6.13
N MET A 68 10.88 0.92 5.85
CA MET A 68 11.01 1.95 6.89
C MET A 68 9.71 2.16 7.65
N ALA A 69 8.55 2.11 6.97
CA ALA A 69 7.26 2.20 7.62
C ALA A 69 7.02 1.00 8.54
N LYS A 70 7.28 -0.23 8.08
CA LYS A 70 7.10 -1.48 8.85
C LYS A 70 7.93 -1.49 10.14
N LEU A 71 9.12 -0.90 10.13
CA LEU A 71 10.01 -0.79 11.31
C LEU A 71 9.54 0.24 12.36
N GLN A 72 8.55 1.07 12.07
CA GLN A 72 8.07 2.08 13.02
C GLN A 72 7.42 1.43 14.25
N LYS A 73 7.90 1.78 15.44
CA LYS A 73 7.36 1.26 16.72
C LYS A 73 5.93 1.72 16.97
N LYS A 74 5.65 3.01 16.70
CA LYS A 74 4.33 3.61 16.92
C LYS A 74 3.34 3.13 15.84
N ALA A 75 2.29 2.42 16.23
CA ALA A 75 1.31 1.84 15.31
C ALA A 75 0.70 2.88 14.37
N LYS A 76 0.31 4.06 14.88
CA LYS A 76 -0.26 5.14 14.05
C LYS A 76 0.72 5.61 12.95
N VAL A 77 2.01 5.74 13.27
CA VAL A 77 3.05 6.16 12.32
C VAL A 77 3.33 5.06 11.30
N ARG A 78 3.44 3.81 11.76
CA ARG A 78 3.59 2.63 10.90
C ARG A 78 2.48 2.53 9.87
N LYS A 79 1.22 2.55 10.31
CA LYS A 79 0.05 2.45 9.43
C LYS A 79 0.01 3.61 8.42
N ARG A 80 0.27 4.84 8.86
CA ARG A 80 0.29 6.02 7.98
C ARG A 80 1.38 5.89 6.91
N GLY A 81 2.58 5.42 7.27
CA GLY A 81 3.65 5.18 6.30
C GLY A 81 3.32 4.09 5.27
N ILE A 82 2.69 3.00 5.70
CA ILE A 82 2.21 1.94 4.80
C ILE A 82 1.13 2.48 3.85
N TRP A 83 0.16 3.24 4.36
CA TRP A 83 -0.88 3.86 3.54
C TRP A 83 -0.32 4.85 2.51
N TRP A 84 0.70 5.63 2.89
CA TRP A 84 1.37 6.51 1.94
C TRP A 84 1.97 5.73 0.76
N VAL A 85 2.70 4.63 1.02
CA VAL A 85 3.24 3.77 -0.05
C VAL A 85 2.13 3.15 -0.89
N PHE A 86 1.05 2.68 -0.24
CA PHE A 86 -0.11 2.15 -0.95
C PHE A 86 -0.69 3.16 -1.93
N VAL A 87 -0.90 4.41 -1.50
CA VAL A 87 -1.44 5.44 -2.38
C VAL A 87 -0.50 5.74 -3.54
N GLN A 88 0.81 5.84 -3.33
CA GLN A 88 1.75 6.05 -4.45
C GLN A 88 1.72 4.90 -5.47
N VAL A 89 1.73 3.65 -5.01
CA VAL A 89 1.63 2.48 -5.91
C VAL A 89 0.29 2.47 -6.67
N MET A 90 -0.81 2.85 -6.02
CA MET A 90 -2.11 2.95 -6.68
C MET A 90 -2.19 4.11 -7.67
N THR A 91 -1.53 5.24 -7.40
CA THR A 91 -1.43 6.39 -8.30
C THR A 91 -0.66 6.04 -9.57
N LEU A 92 0.44 5.28 -9.46
CA LEU A 92 1.17 4.75 -10.61
C LEU A 92 0.31 3.80 -11.48
N GLY A 93 -0.68 3.14 -10.87
CA GLY A 93 -1.75 2.44 -11.57
C GLY A 93 -1.25 1.41 -12.58
N HIS A 94 -1.50 1.64 -13.87
CA HIS A 94 -1.16 0.68 -14.92
C HIS A 94 0.36 0.45 -15.06
N TYR A 95 1.20 1.45 -14.73
CA TYR A 95 2.65 1.32 -14.84
C TYR A 95 3.21 0.20 -13.95
N VAL A 96 2.63 -0.03 -12.78
CA VAL A 96 3.00 -1.12 -11.87
C VAL A 96 2.86 -2.50 -12.55
N HIS A 97 1.92 -2.63 -13.49
CA HIS A 97 1.70 -3.87 -14.23
C HIS A 97 2.61 -3.98 -15.46
N VAL A 98 2.88 -2.86 -16.13
CA VAL A 98 3.79 -2.82 -17.29
C VAL A 98 5.23 -3.13 -16.88
N PHE A 99 5.68 -2.56 -15.76
CA PHE A 99 7.01 -2.74 -15.18
C PHE A 99 6.98 -3.79 -14.07
N SER A 100 6.42 -4.97 -14.35
CA SER A 100 6.25 -6.02 -13.33
C SER A 100 7.58 -6.58 -12.82
N ASP A 101 8.64 -6.53 -13.63
CA ASP A 101 9.96 -7.00 -13.23
C ASP A 101 10.56 -6.11 -12.12
N GLU A 102 10.28 -4.81 -12.16
CA GLU A 102 10.70 -3.84 -11.16
C GLU A 102 9.73 -3.77 -9.96
N PHE A 103 8.42 -3.69 -10.23
CA PHE A 103 7.41 -3.43 -9.20
C PHE A 103 6.76 -4.69 -8.61
N GLY A 104 6.89 -5.86 -9.25
CA GLY A 104 6.12 -7.05 -8.88
C GLY A 104 6.36 -7.51 -7.43
N ALA A 105 7.62 -7.48 -6.97
CA ALA A 105 7.96 -7.82 -5.59
C ALA A 105 7.37 -6.81 -4.60
N LEU A 106 7.43 -5.51 -4.91
CA LEU A 106 6.83 -4.45 -4.10
C LEU A 106 5.30 -4.60 -4.02
N ALA A 107 4.64 -4.84 -5.14
CA ALA A 107 3.18 -4.99 -5.19
C ALA A 107 2.71 -6.19 -4.35
N ALA A 108 3.39 -7.33 -4.47
CA ALA A 108 3.10 -8.51 -3.68
C ALA A 108 3.29 -8.25 -2.17
N GLU A 109 4.44 -7.68 -1.78
CA GLU A 109 4.73 -7.39 -0.37
C GLU A 109 3.76 -6.34 0.22
N LEU A 110 3.41 -5.32 -0.56
CA LEU A 110 2.46 -4.29 -0.16
C LEU A 110 1.08 -4.90 0.08
N GLN A 111 0.61 -5.80 -0.79
CA GLN A 111 -0.63 -6.53 -0.59
C GLN A 111 -0.59 -7.39 0.69
N GLU A 112 0.51 -8.11 0.90
CA GLU A 112 0.75 -8.92 2.10
C GLU A 112 0.85 -8.07 3.38
N THR A 113 1.13 -6.78 3.26
CA THR A 113 1.19 -5.83 4.38
C THR A 113 -0.17 -5.17 4.65
N VAL A 114 -0.88 -4.73 3.60
CA VAL A 114 -2.14 -3.97 3.73
C VAL A 114 -3.31 -4.88 4.05
N MET A 115 -3.41 -6.06 3.45
CA MET A 115 -4.57 -6.94 3.65
C MET A 115 -4.74 -7.41 5.10
N PRO A 116 -3.69 -7.86 5.82
CA PRO A 116 -3.82 -8.16 7.25
C PRO A 116 -4.21 -6.94 8.08
N MET A 117 -3.66 -5.75 7.76
CA MET A 117 -4.01 -4.52 8.46
C MET A 117 -5.50 -4.17 8.30
N LEU A 118 -6.05 -4.34 7.09
CA LEU A 118 -7.48 -4.17 6.80
C LEU A 118 -8.33 -5.20 7.54
N HIS A 119 -7.89 -6.47 7.54
CA HIS A 119 -8.62 -7.53 8.20
C HIS A 119 -8.67 -7.33 9.72
N ASP A 120 -7.57 -6.90 10.34
CA ASP A 120 -7.53 -6.56 11.77
C ASP A 120 -8.50 -5.42 12.10
N GLU A 121 -8.53 -4.36 11.28
CA GLU A 121 -9.47 -3.25 11.46
C GLU A 121 -10.94 -3.71 11.30
N TYR A 122 -11.22 -4.58 10.34
CA TYR A 122 -12.53 -5.17 10.12
C TYR A 122 -13.00 -6.00 11.32
N VAL A 123 -12.16 -6.90 11.83
CA VAL A 123 -12.49 -7.75 12.98
C VAL A 123 -12.66 -6.92 14.26
N MET A 124 -11.85 -5.89 14.47
CA MET A 124 -12.02 -4.95 15.59
C MET A 124 -13.37 -4.22 15.52
N MET A 125 -13.78 -3.79 14.33
CA MET A 125 -15.07 -3.15 14.09
C MET A 125 -16.24 -4.08 14.40
N LEU A 126 -16.19 -5.35 13.96
CA LEU A 126 -17.21 -6.36 14.29
C LEU A 126 -17.30 -6.62 15.80
N ASN A 127 -16.16 -6.63 16.48
CA ASN A 127 -16.08 -6.87 17.93
C ASN A 127 -16.45 -5.63 18.78
N GLY A 128 -16.86 -4.53 18.16
CA GLY A 128 -17.25 -3.30 18.86
C GLY A 128 -16.10 -2.56 19.55
N LYS A 129 -14.83 -2.93 19.27
CA LYS A 129 -13.66 -2.25 19.83
C LYS A 129 -13.20 -1.16 18.85
N ARG A 130 -13.48 0.11 19.15
CA ARG A 130 -12.87 1.25 18.45
C ARG A 130 -11.41 1.38 18.89
N GLN A 131 -10.50 1.54 17.91
CA GLN A 131 -9.08 1.90 18.13
C GLN A 131 -8.93 3.25 18.82
#